data_AF-A0A0F9C6F8-F1
#
_entry.id   AF-A0A0F9C6F8-F1
#
_cell.length_a   1.000
_cell.length_b   1.000
_cell.length_c   1.000
_cell.angle_alpha   90.00
_cell.angle_beta   90.00
_cell.angle_gamma   90.00
#
_symmetry.space_group_name_H-M   'P 1'
#
loop_
_entity.id
_entity.type
_entity.pdbx_description
1 polymer ?
#
loop_
_entity_poly.entity_id
_entity_poly.type
_entity_poly.pdbx_seq_one_letter_code
_entity_poly.pdbx_strand_id
1 'polypeptide(L)'
;RRLAALGKKQPFIIGSLVKIQRRCGNPNCRCAREGPKHPAHLLTTKVNGKTRAIYVPVDMVEEVRQWSRQYRDIKADIKEVSECCEQLIRLHAKEKRSRSGKRRRSNGT
;
A
#
# COMPACT_ATOMS: atom_id res chain seq x y z
N ARG A 1 -11.62 -4.77 17.62
CA ARG A 1 -11.02 -6.10 17.34
C ARG A 1 -9.95 -6.08 16.22
N ARG A 2 -9.93 -5.14 15.24
CA ARG A 2 -8.94 -5.13 14.13
C ARG A 2 -7.50 -4.71 14.48
N LEU A 3 -7.28 -3.86 15.50
CA LEU A 3 -5.92 -3.49 15.94
C LEU A 3 -5.04 -4.70 16.33
N ALA A 4 -5.65 -5.81 16.77
CA ALA A 4 -4.94 -7.05 17.07
C ALA A 4 -4.32 -7.72 15.82
N ALA A 5 -4.85 -7.45 14.62
CA ALA A 5 -4.32 -8.00 13.36
C ALA A 5 -2.96 -7.39 12.98
N LEU A 6 -2.69 -6.14 13.39
CA LEU A 6 -1.37 -5.51 13.24
C LEU A 6 -0.30 -6.18 14.13
N GLY A 7 -0.72 -6.88 15.19
CA GLY A 7 0.16 -7.47 16.20
C GLY A 7 0.73 -8.85 15.86
N LYS A 8 0.26 -9.51 14.78
CA LYS A 8 0.86 -10.77 14.32
C LYS A 8 1.94 -10.46 13.30
N LYS A 9 3.21 -10.58 13.71
CA LYS A 9 4.41 -10.33 12.89
C LYS A 9 4.49 -11.29 11.70
N GLN A 10 3.75 -11.02 10.64
CA GLN A 10 3.99 -11.59 9.32
C GLN A 10 4.67 -10.54 8.45
N PRO A 11 5.70 -10.90 7.67
CA PRO A 11 6.34 -9.94 6.79
C PRO A 11 5.33 -9.37 5.79
N PHE A 12 5.51 -8.10 5.45
CA PHE A 12 4.71 -7.43 4.43
C PHE A 12 5.63 -6.54 3.60
N ILE A 13 5.25 -6.31 2.34
CA ILE A 13 6.04 -5.47 1.46
C ILE A 13 5.15 -4.55 0.64
N ILE A 14 5.58 -3.30 0.54
CA ILE A 14 4.92 -2.31 -0.32
C ILE A 14 5.16 -2.71 -1.77
N GLY A 15 4.12 -2.65 -2.58
CA GLY A 15 4.19 -2.86 -4.02
C GLY A 15 3.34 -4.00 -4.52
N SER A 16 3.46 -4.26 -5.81
CA SER A 16 2.71 -5.30 -6.52
C SER A 16 3.66 -6.21 -7.28
N LEU A 17 3.45 -7.51 -7.13
CA LEU A 17 4.13 -8.53 -7.90
C LEU A 17 3.54 -8.59 -9.31
N VAL A 18 4.38 -8.42 -10.32
CA VAL A 18 4.00 -8.49 -11.74
C VAL A 18 4.81 -9.56 -12.44
N LYS A 19 4.19 -10.25 -13.41
CA LYS A 19 4.87 -11.18 -14.31
C LYS A 19 5.13 -10.48 -15.62
N ILE A 20 6.36 -10.55 -16.10
CA ILE A 20 6.81 -9.96 -17.36
C ILE A 20 7.48 -11.01 -18.24
N GLN A 21 7.68 -10.66 -19.51
CA GLN A 21 8.43 -11.45 -20.47
C GLN A 21 9.68 -10.67 -20.90
N ARG A 22 10.88 -11.22 -20.71
CA ARG A 22 12.16 -10.54 -20.99
C ARG A 22 13.16 -11.41 -21.71
N ARG A 23 14.16 -10.79 -22.34
CA ARG A 23 15.36 -11.48 -22.84
C ARG A 23 16.28 -11.83 -21.66
N CYS A 24 16.94 -12.99 -21.73
CA CYS A 24 17.83 -13.47 -20.66
C CYS A 24 19.22 -12.82 -20.70
N GLY A 25 19.60 -12.15 -21.78
CA GLY A 25 20.90 -11.49 -21.94
C GLY A 25 21.99 -12.36 -22.55
N ASN A 26 21.79 -13.68 -22.67
CA ASN A 26 22.70 -14.56 -23.41
C ASN A 26 22.49 -14.36 -24.94
N PRO A 27 23.52 -13.93 -25.70
CA PRO A 27 23.40 -13.67 -27.15
C PRO A 27 23.12 -14.95 -27.97
N ASN A 28 23.48 -16.12 -27.44
CA ASN A 28 23.25 -17.42 -28.08
C ASN A 28 21.89 -18.05 -27.72
N CYS A 29 21.14 -17.44 -26.79
CA CYS A 29 19.81 -17.96 -26.45
C CYS A 29 18.81 -17.63 -27.56
N ARG A 30 17.90 -18.58 -27.87
CA ARG A 30 16.83 -18.37 -28.86
C ARG A 30 16.02 -17.10 -28.59
N CYS A 31 15.80 -16.72 -27.32
CA CYS A 31 15.07 -15.51 -26.96
C CYS A 31 15.72 -14.19 -27.42
N ALA A 32 17.01 -14.22 -27.82
CA ALA A 32 17.71 -13.06 -28.36
C ALA A 32 17.38 -12.79 -29.84
N ARG A 33 16.99 -13.82 -30.61
CA ARG A 33 16.71 -13.74 -32.04
C ARG A 33 15.21 -13.77 -32.32
N GLU A 34 14.61 -14.95 -32.19
CA GLU A 34 13.25 -15.24 -32.66
C GLU A 34 12.46 -16.17 -31.73
N GLY A 35 13.10 -16.68 -30.67
CA GLY A 35 12.46 -17.51 -29.67
C GLY A 35 11.61 -16.73 -28.66
N PRO A 36 10.73 -17.42 -27.91
CA PRO A 36 9.91 -16.79 -26.89
C PRO A 36 10.78 -16.15 -25.81
N LYS A 37 10.32 -15.00 -25.31
CA LYS A 37 10.91 -14.33 -24.16
C LYS A 37 10.70 -15.18 -22.91
N HIS A 38 11.61 -15.02 -21.94
CA HIS A 38 11.59 -15.77 -20.70
C HIS A 38 10.70 -15.06 -19.68
N PRO A 39 9.90 -15.80 -18.90
CA PRO A 39 9.11 -15.23 -17.83
C PRO A 39 10.03 -14.72 -16.71
N ALA A 40 9.64 -13.59 -16.12
CA ALA A 40 10.31 -13.01 -14.98
C ALA A 40 9.26 -12.38 -14.05
N HIS A 41 9.57 -12.33 -12.75
CA HIS A 41 8.74 -11.67 -11.76
C HIS A 41 9.42 -10.39 -11.27
N LEU A 42 8.65 -9.31 -11.17
CA LEU A 42 9.11 -8.05 -10.61
C LEU A 42 8.20 -7.64 -9.46
N LEU A 43 8.77 -7.13 -8.38
CA LEU A 43 8.03 -6.35 -7.40
C LEU A 43 8.14 -4.88 -7.81
N THR A 44 6.99 -4.25 -8.05
CA THR A 44 6.91 -2.86 -8.50
C THR A 44 6.37 -1.96 -7.39
N THR A 45 7.03 -0.83 -7.17
CA THR A 45 6.67 0.18 -6.16
C THR A 45 6.66 1.57 -6.75
N LYS A 46 5.91 2.49 -6.13
CA LYS A 46 5.96 3.92 -6.44
C LYS A 46 6.80 4.61 -5.38
N VAL A 47 7.88 5.28 -5.79
CA VAL A 47 8.74 6.08 -4.92
C VAL A 47 8.89 7.45 -5.57
N ASN A 48 8.44 8.50 -4.90
CA ASN A 48 8.46 9.89 -5.38
C ASN A 48 7.83 10.03 -6.80
N GLY A 49 6.65 9.42 -6.99
CA GLY A 49 5.93 9.41 -8.27
C GLY A 49 6.50 8.47 -9.35
N LYS A 50 7.74 8.00 -9.20
CA LYS A 50 8.41 7.12 -10.17
C LYS A 50 8.20 5.65 -9.84
N THR A 51 8.04 4.82 -10.86
CA THR A 51 7.97 3.36 -10.69
C THR A 51 9.37 2.80 -10.50
N ARG A 52 9.60 2.11 -9.39
CA ARG A 52 10.78 1.27 -9.17
C ARG A 52 10.37 -0.20 -9.28
N ALA A 53 11.27 -1.02 -9.81
CA ALA A 53 11.04 -2.45 -9.95
C ALA A 53 12.29 -3.21 -9.48
N ILE A 54 12.09 -4.26 -8.68
CA ILE A 54 13.14 -5.20 -8.31
C ILE A 54 12.79 -6.58 -8.85
N TYR A 55 13.80 -7.35 -9.26
CA TYR A 55 13.60 -8.72 -9.69
C TYR A 55 13.29 -9.62 -8.50
N VAL A 56 12.32 -10.51 -8.67
CA VAL A 56 11.92 -11.49 -7.66
C VAL A 56 12.36 -12.87 -8.16
N PRO A 57 13.30 -13.53 -7.43
CA PRO A 57 13.65 -14.93 -7.66
C PRO A 57 12.43 -15.85 -7.64
N VAL A 58 12.47 -16.93 -8.44
CA VAL A 58 11.30 -17.81 -8.66
C VAL A 58 10.84 -18.50 -7.37
N ASP A 59 11.79 -18.89 -6.52
CA ASP A 59 11.57 -19.49 -5.20
C ASP A 59 10.88 -18.54 -4.21
N MET A 60 11.05 -17.22 -4.37
CA MET A 60 10.42 -16.21 -3.51
C MET A 60 9.08 -15.67 -4.02
N VAL A 61 8.62 -16.09 -5.21
CA VAL A 61 7.42 -15.52 -5.86
C VAL A 61 6.20 -15.60 -4.97
N GLU A 62 5.99 -16.74 -4.31
CA GLU A 62 4.79 -16.94 -3.50
C GLU A 62 4.86 -16.19 -2.16
N GLU A 63 6.03 -16.14 -1.52
CA GLU A 63 6.25 -15.34 -0.31
C GLU A 63 6.02 -13.85 -0.59
N VAL A 64 6.62 -13.31 -1.66
CA VAL A 64 6.46 -11.89 -2.03
C VAL A 64 5.00 -11.59 -2.40
N ARG A 65 4.29 -12.54 -3.02
CA ARG A 65 2.85 -12.41 -3.28
C ARG A 65 2.07 -12.28 -1.98
N GLN A 66 2.35 -13.12 -0.99
CA GLN A 66 1.70 -13.08 0.31
C GLN A 66 2.01 -11.78 1.04
N TRP A 67 3.27 -11.34 1.07
CA TRP A 67 3.67 -10.09 1.70
C TRP A 67 3.02 -8.86 1.06
N SER A 68 2.86 -8.84 -0.27
CA SER A 68 2.17 -7.78 -0.99
C SER A 68 0.67 -7.76 -0.66
N ARG A 69 0.03 -8.93 -0.50
CA ARG A 69 -1.36 -9.03 -0.02
C ARG A 69 -1.49 -8.50 1.40
N GLN A 70 -0.62 -8.96 2.31
CA GLN A 70 -0.61 -8.55 3.70
C GLN A 70 -0.48 -7.03 3.86
N TYR A 71 0.38 -6.39 3.05
CA TYR A 71 0.50 -4.93 3.05
C TYR A 71 -0.81 -4.24 2.65
N ARG A 72 -1.55 -4.75 1.65
CA ARG A 72 -2.82 -4.15 1.22
C ARG A 72 -3.87 -4.21 2.33
N ASP A 73 -3.92 -5.32 3.04
CA ASP A 73 -4.88 -5.53 4.14
C ASP A 73 -4.55 -4.59 5.31
N ILE A 74 -3.27 -4.53 5.72
CA ILE A 74 -2.78 -3.58 6.73
C ILE A 74 -3.08 -2.13 6.33
N LYS A 75 -2.85 -1.76 5.06
CA LYS A 75 -3.11 -0.41 4.56
C LYS A 75 -4.60 -0.07 4.63
N ALA A 76 -5.48 -1.02 4.33
CA ALA A 76 -6.93 -0.83 4.43
C ALA A 76 -7.36 -0.62 5.89
N ASP A 77 -6.86 -1.45 6.81
CA ASP A 77 -7.14 -1.33 8.25
C ASP A 77 -6.68 0.03 8.81
N ILE A 78 -5.46 0.47 8.44
CA ILE A 78 -4.94 1.79 8.84
C ILE A 78 -5.84 2.90 8.32
N LYS A 79 -6.30 2.82 7.06
CA LYS A 79 -7.17 3.83 6.45
C LYS A 79 -8.49 3.94 7.21
N GLU A 80 -9.12 2.81 7.53
CA GLU A 80 -10.38 2.77 8.28
C GLU A 80 -10.23 3.42 9.66
N VAL A 81 -9.19 3.04 10.41
CA VAL A 81 -8.93 3.63 11.73
C VAL A 81 -8.67 5.14 11.63
N SER A 82 -7.91 5.57 10.62
CA SER A 82 -7.63 6.99 10.37
C SER A 82 -8.90 7.78 10.08
N GLU A 83 -9.81 7.23 9.27
CA GLU A 83 -11.10 7.87 8.93
C GLU A 83 -11.98 8.02 10.17
N CYS A 84 -12.04 7.03 11.05
CA CYS A 84 -12.74 7.14 12.34
C CYS A 84 -12.16 8.25 13.22
N CYS A 85 -10.83 8.32 13.34
CA CYS A 85 -10.16 9.37 14.11
C CYS A 85 -10.44 10.76 13.52
N GLU A 86 -10.42 10.90 12.20
CA GLU A 86 -10.74 12.16 11.51
C GLU A 86 -12.18 12.60 11.79
N GLN A 87 -13.14 11.68 11.78
CA GLN A 87 -14.54 11.97 12.13
C GLN A 87 -14.69 12.47 13.57
N LEU A 88 -14.00 11.83 14.53
CA LEU A 88 -13.99 12.29 15.92
C LEU A 88 -13.48 13.73 16.05
N ILE A 89 -12.38 14.06 15.35
CA ILE A 89 -11.82 15.42 15.33
C ILE A 89 -12.83 16.42 14.75
N ARG A 90 -13.50 16.07 13.63
CA ARG A 90 -14.51 16.92 13.00
C ARG A 90 -15.69 17.21 13.92
N LEU A 91 -16.20 16.19 14.62
CA LEU A 91 -17.29 16.34 15.58
C LEU A 91 -16.90 17.27 16.73
N HIS A 92 -15.71 17.06 17.31
CA HIS A 92 -15.20 17.91 18.39
C HIS A 92 -15.01 19.38 17.95
N ALA A 93 -14.48 19.60 16.75
CA ALA A 93 -14.32 20.94 16.20
C ALA A 93 -15.67 21.65 15.98
N LYS A 94 -16.69 20.91 15.51
CA LYS A 94 -18.06 21.44 15.34
C LYS A 94 -18.69 21.83 16.68
N GLU A 95 -18.53 20.99 17.70
CA GLU A 95 -19.04 21.26 19.05
C GLU A 95 -18.40 22.51 19.66
N LYS A 96 -17.08 22.66 19.55
CA LYS A 96 -16.39 23.88 20.03
C LYS A 96 -16.88 25.14 19.31
N ARG A 97 -17.09 25.08 17.99
CA ARG A 97 -17.63 26.21 17.22
C ARG A 97 -19.04 26.59 17.65
N SER A 98 -19.93 25.61 17.84
CA SER A 98 -21.31 25.89 18.29
C SER A 98 -21.34 26.50 19.70
N ARG A 99 -20.48 26.02 20.62
CA ARG A 99 -20.35 26.56 21.98
C ARG A 99 -19.81 27.99 21.98
N SER A 100 -18.80 28.30 21.17
CA SER A 100 -18.29 29.68 21.03
C SER A 100 -19.30 30.61 20.36
N GLY A 101 -20.05 30.14 19.37
CA GLY A 101 -21.15 30.92 18.74
C GLY A 101 -22.28 31.22 19.73
N LYS A 102 -22.63 30.26 20.60
CA LYS A 102 -23.64 30.45 21.64
C LYS A 102 -23.17 31.45 22.71
N ARG A 103 -21.90 31.40 23.15
CA ARG A 103 -21.31 32.36 24.10
C ARG A 103 -21.25 33.80 23.54
N ARG A 104 -20.97 33.98 22.25
CA ARG A 104 -20.98 35.32 21.63
C ARG A 104 -22.37 35.94 21.56
N ARG A 105 -23.43 35.13 21.38
CA ARG A 105 -24.81 35.62 21.38
C ARG A 105 -25.32 35.97 22.79
N SER A 106 -24.87 35.28 23.83
CA SER A 106 -25.28 35.56 25.22
C SER A 106 -24.56 36.75 25.86
N ASN A 107 -23.39 37.15 25.36
CA ASN A 107 -22.64 38.32 25.86
C ASN A 107 -22.90 39.60 25.04
N GLY A 108 -23.78 39.55 24.03
CA GLY A 108 -24.12 40.67 23.14
C GLY A 108 -25.52 41.27 23.37
N THR A 109 -26.17 40.90 24.47
CA THR A 109 -27.42 41.45 25.03
C THR A 109 -27.13 41.89 26.45
#